data_AF-A0A428SWX7-F1
#
_entry.id   AF-A0A428SWX7-F1
#
_cell.length_a   1.000
_cell.length_b   1.000
_cell.length_c   1.000
_cell.angle_alpha   90.00
_cell.angle_beta   90.00
_cell.angle_gamma   90.00
#
_symmetry.space_group_name_H-M   'P 1'
#
loop_
_entity.id
_entity.type
_entity.pdbx_description
1 polymer ?
#
loop_
_entity_poly.entity_id
_entity_poly.type
_entity_poly.pdbx_seq_one_letter_code
_entity_poly.pdbx_strand_id
1 'polypeptide(L)'
;MEAQFFRHQTLHTFVSVFHLIPVSYLSSFKTPDPTHDNSIYRIVHLRLSSILCVYLHFHLLFLTSLWVVKNPSFLFNKTRPSRTRGPSRPVKGGLLQQLHNHQHHEPPATPKLTPRKTILAIFLALLGLSLLHRPVSNRYGGVPRYGNGLRTPEERARHILTTTPLIDGHVDFPMLIRYFYGNRIYDENFTQPFLQGDLPGHVDLHRLRQGQSGGAFWSLFAPCPENGSDFSNENYASSVQFTLDQIDVMTRLQAAYPEHFSQKVDSSNAFEAFRQGKLISPLGIEGLHQIGNSAANLRRFHELGVRYATLTHNCHNKFADAAILENPTRKAEPLWGGVSPLGRRLIHEMNRIGMIVDISHVSEDTMLDVLGNGDDWDGSEAPVIFSHSSAWSICPHPRNVKDNVLELVKKRNSLVMVNIAPDFISCVESDNPNGLPDFFPQNSTIEHAAQHIFYIGNLIGFDHVGIGTDFDGIPSVPRGLEDVTKYPDLIAELLKLGVSNVDAAKVVGGNLLRVWREVDEVAARLQSKGELPLEDVLPELRFSDVLEASFETV
;
A
#
# COMPACT_ATOMS: atom_id res chain seq x y z
N MET A 1 9.46 30.64 -64.26
CA MET A 1 9.18 29.45 -65.09
C MET A 1 10.16 28.39 -64.63
N GLU A 2 9.84 27.32 -63.93
CA GLU A 2 8.62 26.58 -63.58
C GLU A 2 9.08 25.72 -62.37
N ALA A 3 8.51 25.71 -61.16
CA ALA A 3 7.12 25.70 -60.74
C ALA A 3 6.23 24.74 -61.55
N GLN A 4 6.77 23.63 -62.07
CA GLN A 4 5.95 22.61 -62.73
C GLN A 4 6.58 21.21 -62.89
N PHE A 5 7.49 20.78 -62.01
CA PHE A 5 8.05 19.41 -62.09
C PHE A 5 7.94 18.54 -60.83
N PHE A 6 7.30 19.02 -59.76
CA PHE A 6 7.08 18.23 -58.52
C PHE A 6 5.60 18.07 -58.16
N ARG A 7 4.73 18.02 -59.19
CA ARG A 7 3.28 17.81 -59.04
C ARG A 7 2.77 16.51 -59.67
N HIS A 8 3.64 15.51 -59.87
CA HIS A 8 3.22 14.24 -60.50
C HIS A 8 3.72 12.92 -59.89
N GLN A 9 4.29 12.91 -58.68
CA GLN A 9 4.69 11.64 -58.03
C GLN A 9 4.09 11.38 -56.64
N THR A 10 3.24 12.27 -56.13
CA THR A 10 2.57 12.09 -54.82
C THR A 10 1.10 11.67 -54.91
N LEU A 11 0.55 11.52 -56.13
CA LEU A 11 -0.84 11.08 -56.34
C LEU A 11 -1.00 9.56 -56.57
N HIS A 12 0.08 8.78 -56.69
CA HIS A 12 -0.01 7.35 -57.00
C HIS A 12 0.14 6.39 -55.81
N THR A 13 0.34 6.89 -54.58
CA THR A 13 0.37 6.05 -53.37
C THR A 13 -0.80 6.30 -52.42
N PHE A 14 -1.73 7.21 -52.77
CA PHE A 14 -2.90 7.54 -51.96
C PHE A 14 -4.21 6.85 -52.41
N VAL A 15 -4.18 6.02 -53.46
CA VAL A 15 -5.37 5.33 -53.99
C VAL A 15 -5.41 3.82 -53.64
N SER A 16 -4.46 3.29 -52.86
CA SER A 16 -4.35 1.84 -52.64
C SER A 16 -4.80 1.32 -51.26
N VAL A 17 -5.39 2.17 -50.41
CA VAL A 17 -5.87 1.76 -49.06
C VAL A 17 -7.40 1.80 -48.91
N PHE A 18 -8.13 2.24 -49.93
CA PHE A 18 -9.61 2.30 -49.92
C PHE A 18 -10.30 1.17 -50.71
N HIS A 19 -9.67 -0.01 -50.86
CA HIS A 19 -10.25 -1.17 -51.57
C HIS A 19 -10.25 -2.48 -50.76
N LEU A 20 -10.45 -2.40 -49.44
CA LEU A 20 -10.67 -3.58 -48.59
C LEU A 20 -11.83 -3.38 -47.59
N ILE A 21 -12.95 -2.83 -48.05
CA ILE A 21 -14.24 -2.95 -47.36
C ILE A 21 -15.29 -3.34 -48.40
N PRO A 22 -15.88 -4.55 -48.34
CA PRO A 22 -16.95 -4.95 -49.24
C PRO A 22 -18.16 -3.99 -49.13
N VAL A 23 -18.58 -3.44 -50.27
CA VAL A 23 -19.80 -2.61 -50.41
C VAL A 23 -21.05 -3.49 -50.42
N SER A 24 -21.25 -4.25 -49.34
CA SER A 24 -22.47 -5.05 -49.11
C SER A 24 -23.09 -4.84 -47.73
N TYR A 25 -22.64 -3.83 -46.97
CA TYR A 25 -23.18 -3.51 -45.64
C TYR A 25 -23.83 -2.12 -45.51
N LEU A 26 -24.02 -1.39 -46.62
CA LEU A 26 -24.54 -0.01 -46.62
C LEU A 26 -25.96 0.14 -47.18
N SER A 27 -26.79 -0.90 -47.13
CA SER A 27 -28.20 -0.82 -47.57
C SER A 27 -29.25 -1.17 -46.50
N SER A 28 -28.87 -1.27 -45.22
CA SER A 28 -29.84 -1.47 -44.12
C SER A 28 -29.48 -0.63 -42.90
N PHE A 29 -29.69 0.69 -42.97
CA PHE A 29 -29.77 1.54 -41.78
C PHE A 29 -31.12 2.24 -41.77
N LYS A 30 -32.12 1.56 -41.19
CA LYS A 30 -33.32 2.21 -40.65
C LYS A 30 -32.97 2.83 -39.30
N THR A 31 -33.55 3.99 -39.03
CA THR A 31 -33.48 4.74 -37.78
C THR A 31 -33.72 3.86 -36.53
N PRO A 32 -32.91 3.95 -35.45
CA PRO A 32 -33.12 3.12 -34.26
C PRO A 32 -34.22 3.65 -33.33
N ASP A 33 -34.98 2.71 -32.78
CA ASP A 33 -35.97 2.80 -31.70
C ASP A 33 -35.31 3.13 -30.34
N PRO A 34 -35.89 3.98 -29.45
CA PRO A 34 -35.22 4.44 -28.23
C PRO A 34 -35.15 3.43 -27.06
N THR A 35 -35.53 2.16 -27.25
CA THR A 35 -35.80 1.26 -26.11
C THR A 35 -34.80 0.11 -25.90
N HIS A 36 -33.59 0.14 -26.50
CA HIS A 36 -32.55 -0.89 -26.25
C HIS A 36 -31.15 -0.32 -25.92
N ASP A 37 -30.49 -0.97 -24.97
CA ASP A 37 -29.19 -0.67 -24.36
C ASP A 37 -28.03 -0.70 -25.39
N ASN A 38 -27.26 0.40 -25.46
CA ASN A 38 -26.29 0.73 -26.51
C ASN A 38 -24.84 0.70 -26.00
N SER A 39 -24.43 -0.39 -25.35
CA SER A 39 -23.07 -0.58 -24.84
C SER A 39 -22.01 -0.72 -25.96
N ILE A 40 -22.35 -1.33 -27.09
CA ILE A 40 -21.43 -1.55 -28.23
C ILE A 40 -21.13 -0.24 -28.98
N TYR A 41 -22.12 0.64 -29.16
CA TYR A 41 -21.93 1.93 -29.82
C TYR A 41 -21.01 2.87 -29.02
N ARG A 42 -21.10 2.87 -27.68
CA ARG A 42 -20.18 3.65 -26.83
C ARG A 42 -18.74 3.17 -26.92
N ILE A 43 -18.50 1.85 -26.99
CA ILE A 43 -17.15 1.29 -27.05
C ILE A 43 -16.46 1.61 -28.40
N VAL A 44 -17.20 1.52 -29.51
CA VAL A 44 -16.67 1.84 -30.85
C VAL A 44 -16.38 3.33 -30.97
N HIS A 45 -17.26 4.20 -30.45
CA HIS A 45 -17.06 5.65 -30.49
C HIS A 45 -15.90 6.11 -29.60
N LEU A 46 -15.74 5.52 -28.40
CA LEU A 46 -14.61 5.82 -27.50
C LEU A 46 -13.27 5.37 -28.09
N ARG A 47 -13.22 4.22 -28.77
CA ARG A 47 -11.97 3.74 -29.41
C ARG A 47 -11.58 4.59 -30.63
N LEU A 48 -12.54 5.03 -31.44
CA LEU A 48 -12.26 5.92 -32.58
C LEU A 48 -11.81 7.31 -32.13
N SER A 49 -12.42 7.88 -31.09
CA SER A 49 -12.00 9.18 -30.52
C SER A 49 -10.59 9.14 -29.93
N SER A 50 -10.22 8.05 -29.25
CA SER A 50 -8.87 7.88 -28.71
C SER A 50 -7.79 7.75 -29.80
N ILE A 51 -8.09 7.03 -30.88
CA ILE A 51 -7.18 6.91 -32.03
C ILE A 51 -7.01 8.26 -32.73
N LEU A 52 -8.09 9.02 -32.89
CA LEU A 52 -8.04 10.36 -33.49
C LEU A 52 -7.23 11.34 -32.64
N CYS A 53 -7.37 11.28 -31.31
CA CYS A 53 -6.66 12.14 -30.37
C CYS A 53 -5.15 11.89 -30.37
N VAL A 54 -4.74 10.61 -30.41
CA VAL A 54 -3.32 10.24 -30.55
C VAL A 54 -2.78 10.72 -31.91
N TYR A 55 -3.55 10.57 -32.98
CA TYR A 55 -3.11 11.01 -34.32
C TYR A 55 -2.95 12.54 -34.39
N LEU A 56 -3.87 13.31 -33.81
CA LEU A 56 -3.80 14.77 -33.71
C LEU A 56 -2.59 15.24 -32.87
N HIS A 57 -2.29 14.54 -31.78
CA HIS A 57 -1.14 14.86 -30.92
C HIS A 57 0.20 14.65 -31.64
N PHE A 58 0.33 13.53 -32.36
CA PHE A 58 1.49 13.26 -33.22
C PHE A 58 1.62 14.27 -34.36
N HIS A 59 0.50 14.68 -34.96
CA HIS A 59 0.49 15.67 -36.03
C HIS A 59 0.89 17.07 -35.54
N LEU A 60 0.49 17.47 -34.32
CA LEU A 60 0.88 18.73 -33.70
C LEU A 60 2.38 18.75 -33.36
N LEU A 61 2.90 17.67 -32.78
CA LEU A 61 4.33 17.52 -32.47
C LEU A 61 5.20 17.55 -33.73
N PHE A 62 4.72 16.97 -34.83
CA PHE A 62 5.41 17.02 -36.11
C PHE A 62 5.43 18.45 -36.71
N LEU A 63 4.32 19.18 -36.59
CA LEU A 63 4.22 20.57 -37.06
C LEU A 63 5.06 21.55 -36.22
N THR A 64 5.11 21.40 -34.89
CA THR A 64 5.97 22.21 -34.02
C THR A 64 7.45 21.93 -34.29
N SER A 65 7.81 20.66 -34.51
CA SER A 65 9.17 20.26 -34.91
C SER A 65 9.57 20.89 -36.24
N LEU A 66 8.68 20.88 -37.24
CA LEU A 66 8.91 21.53 -38.54
C LEU A 66 9.00 23.06 -38.42
N TRP A 67 8.25 23.68 -37.51
CA TRP A 67 8.31 25.12 -37.27
C TRP A 67 9.63 25.56 -36.61
N VAL A 68 10.12 24.80 -35.63
CA VAL A 68 11.42 25.04 -34.96
C VAL A 68 12.59 24.89 -35.94
N VAL A 69 12.54 23.88 -36.83
CA VAL A 69 13.56 23.68 -37.87
C VAL A 69 13.56 24.82 -38.90
N LYS A 70 12.40 25.43 -39.17
CA LYS A 70 12.28 26.55 -40.13
C LYS A 70 12.57 27.93 -39.54
N ASN A 71 12.56 28.10 -38.21
CA ASN A 71 12.77 29.41 -37.55
C ASN A 71 13.79 29.34 -36.39
N PRO A 72 15.08 29.08 -36.66
CA PRO A 72 16.10 28.90 -35.62
C PRO A 72 16.48 30.19 -34.86
N SER A 73 16.01 31.36 -35.28
CA SER A 73 16.30 32.67 -34.67
C SER A 73 15.42 33.05 -33.47
N PHE A 74 14.44 32.22 -33.09
CA PHE A 74 13.50 32.53 -31.99
C PHE A 74 14.00 32.11 -30.59
N LEU A 75 15.12 31.39 -30.48
CA LEU A 75 15.62 30.81 -29.22
C LEU A 75 16.80 31.55 -28.56
N PHE A 76 17.22 32.71 -29.07
CA PHE A 76 18.29 33.50 -28.44
C PHE A 76 17.88 34.96 -28.24
N ASN A 77 17.21 35.24 -27.12
CA ASN A 77 17.10 36.61 -26.62
C ASN A 77 18.17 36.84 -25.54
N LYS A 78 19.28 37.48 -25.91
CA LYS A 78 20.32 37.93 -24.97
C LYS A 78 19.88 39.25 -24.33
N THR A 79 19.51 39.19 -23.06
CA THR A 79 19.43 40.36 -22.19
C THR A 79 20.83 40.96 -22.00
N ARG A 80 21.02 42.24 -22.37
CA ARG A 80 22.21 43.05 -22.07
C ARG A 80 21.96 43.86 -20.79
N PRO A 81 22.85 43.88 -19.79
CA PRO A 81 22.84 44.91 -18.77
C PRO A 81 23.64 46.15 -19.24
N SER A 82 23.08 47.32 -18.92
CA SER A 82 23.67 48.64 -19.13
C SER A 82 24.90 48.86 -18.24
N ARG A 83 25.97 49.44 -18.80
CA ARG A 83 27.20 49.80 -18.09
C ARG A 83 27.31 51.32 -18.02
N THR A 84 27.21 51.89 -16.81
CA THR A 84 27.57 53.28 -16.52
C THR A 84 29.07 53.39 -16.18
N ARG A 85 29.71 54.47 -16.62
CA ARG A 85 31.12 54.83 -16.33
C ARG A 85 31.18 55.84 -15.18
N GLY A 86 32.14 55.66 -14.28
CA GLY A 86 32.62 56.65 -13.31
C GLY A 86 34.00 56.24 -12.75
N PRO A 87 34.90 57.16 -12.36
CA PRO A 87 36.35 56.94 -12.49
C PRO A 87 37.15 56.69 -11.18
N SER A 88 38.23 55.93 -11.34
CA SER A 88 39.58 55.98 -10.69
C SER A 88 39.75 56.19 -9.18
N ARG A 89 40.41 55.23 -8.50
CA ARG A 89 41.80 55.30 -7.94
C ARG A 89 42.18 54.02 -7.14
N PRO A 90 43.48 53.77 -6.85
CA PRO A 90 44.09 52.44 -6.88
C PRO A 90 44.55 51.90 -5.52
N VAL A 91 44.67 50.57 -5.36
CA VAL A 91 45.61 49.96 -4.41
C VAL A 91 46.20 48.65 -4.97
N LYS A 92 47.52 48.58 -4.80
CA LYS A 92 48.49 47.46 -4.92
C LYS A 92 47.91 46.13 -4.42
N GLY A 93 48.24 44.95 -4.92
CA GLY A 93 49.46 44.45 -5.55
C GLY A 93 49.61 43.00 -5.06
N GLY A 94 50.11 42.08 -5.90
CA GLY A 94 50.47 40.75 -5.43
C GLY A 94 50.21 39.62 -6.41
N LEU A 95 51.25 39.31 -7.18
CA LEU A 95 51.74 37.96 -7.41
C LEU A 95 50.86 36.99 -8.25
N LEU A 96 51.05 37.02 -9.56
CA LEU A 96 51.57 35.87 -10.34
C LEU A 96 51.56 36.22 -11.84
N GLN A 97 52.72 36.68 -12.31
CA GLN A 97 53.03 36.80 -13.73
C GLN A 97 54.28 35.97 -14.02
N GLN A 98 54.06 34.82 -14.65
CA GLN A 98 54.98 33.98 -15.42
C GLN A 98 54.17 32.69 -15.69
N LEU A 99 53.81 32.27 -16.90
CA LEU A 99 54.45 32.40 -18.21
C LEU A 99 53.39 32.50 -19.30
N HIS A 100 53.52 33.52 -20.15
CA HIS A 100 52.91 33.56 -21.48
C HIS A 100 53.94 32.93 -22.43
N ASN A 101 53.57 31.84 -23.11
CA ASN A 101 54.17 31.54 -24.40
C ASN A 101 53.04 31.28 -25.40
N HIS A 102 52.98 32.13 -26.41
CA HIS A 102 51.96 32.16 -27.45
C HIS A 102 52.13 30.95 -28.38
N GLN A 103 51.07 30.15 -28.54
CA GLN A 103 50.75 29.54 -29.83
C GLN A 103 49.28 29.83 -30.12
N HIS A 104 49.05 30.62 -31.18
CA HIS A 104 47.73 30.83 -31.75
C HIS A 104 47.25 29.53 -32.39
N HIS A 105 46.24 28.89 -31.79
CA HIS A 105 45.42 27.90 -32.47
C HIS A 105 44.06 28.52 -32.77
N GLU A 106 43.76 28.64 -34.07
CA GLU A 106 42.39 28.85 -34.54
C GLU A 106 41.49 27.75 -33.98
N PRO A 107 40.24 28.06 -33.57
CA PRO A 107 39.30 27.03 -33.15
C PRO A 107 39.01 26.10 -34.34
N PRO A 108 39.07 24.76 -34.16
CA PRO A 108 38.77 23.85 -35.24
C PRO A 108 37.34 24.05 -35.69
N ALA A 109 37.15 24.21 -37.00
CA ALA A 109 35.83 24.28 -37.61
C ALA A 109 34.99 23.09 -37.12
N THR A 110 33.84 23.39 -36.52
CA THR A 110 32.89 22.35 -36.09
C THR A 110 32.49 21.54 -37.32
N PRO A 111 32.66 20.21 -37.31
CA PRO A 111 32.34 19.41 -38.47
C PRO A 111 30.83 19.50 -38.70
N LYS A 112 30.43 20.11 -39.81
CA LYS A 112 29.03 20.10 -40.25
C LYS A 112 28.63 18.64 -40.43
N LEU A 113 27.76 18.13 -39.55
CA LEU A 113 27.25 16.77 -39.67
C LEU A 113 26.53 16.65 -41.02
N THR A 114 27.04 15.77 -41.86
CA THR A 114 26.38 15.38 -43.11
C THR A 114 24.96 14.86 -42.79
N PRO A 115 23.97 15.01 -43.69
CA PRO A 115 22.59 14.60 -43.44
C PRO A 115 22.45 13.17 -42.88
N ARG A 116 23.28 12.23 -43.36
CA ARG A 116 23.32 10.84 -42.85
C ARG A 116 23.76 10.73 -41.39
N LYS A 117 24.74 11.52 -40.96
CA LYS A 117 25.24 11.51 -39.58
C LYS A 117 24.26 12.21 -38.64
N THR A 118 23.53 13.23 -39.11
CA THR A 118 22.46 13.88 -38.35
C THR A 118 21.27 12.94 -38.15
N ILE A 119 20.88 12.19 -39.19
CA ILE A 119 19.82 11.17 -39.08
C ILE A 119 20.23 10.07 -38.10
N LEU A 120 21.48 9.60 -38.16
CA LEU A 120 21.97 8.59 -37.22
C LEU A 120 22.02 9.11 -35.78
N ALA A 121 22.44 10.36 -35.56
CA ALA A 121 22.46 10.98 -34.23
C ALA A 121 21.05 11.16 -33.66
N ILE A 122 20.07 11.57 -34.48
CA ILE A 122 18.66 11.64 -34.09
C ILE A 122 18.12 10.24 -33.77
N PHE A 123 18.45 9.24 -34.59
CA PHE A 123 18.02 7.86 -34.36
C PHE A 123 18.60 7.29 -33.07
N LEU A 124 19.88 7.54 -32.76
CA LEU A 124 20.51 7.13 -31.51
C LEU A 124 19.98 7.89 -30.30
N ALA A 125 19.65 9.19 -30.44
CA ALA A 125 19.02 9.97 -29.38
C ALA A 125 17.59 9.51 -29.10
N LEU A 126 16.81 9.18 -30.14
CA LEU A 126 15.47 8.60 -30.00
C LEU A 126 15.52 7.18 -29.44
N LEU A 127 16.53 6.37 -29.81
CA LEU A 127 16.76 5.06 -29.22
C LEU A 127 17.15 5.18 -27.74
N GLY A 128 18.03 6.13 -27.39
CA GLY A 128 18.39 6.47 -26.01
C GLY A 128 17.20 6.96 -25.19
N LEU A 129 16.37 7.85 -25.75
CA LEU A 129 15.11 8.28 -25.12
C LEU A 129 14.13 7.10 -24.99
N SER A 130 14.03 6.19 -25.97
CA SER A 130 13.14 5.01 -25.85
C SER A 130 13.61 4.02 -24.78
N LEU A 131 14.92 3.96 -24.52
CA LEU A 131 15.52 3.16 -23.45
C LEU A 131 15.34 3.81 -22.07
N LEU A 132 15.33 5.15 -22.01
CA LEU A 132 15.02 5.94 -20.80
C LEU A 132 13.51 6.02 -20.51
N HIS A 133 12.68 5.96 -21.56
CA HIS A 133 11.22 5.96 -21.51
C HIS A 133 10.68 4.53 -21.45
N ARG A 134 11.41 3.62 -20.79
CA ARG A 134 10.77 2.42 -20.27
C ARG A 134 9.72 2.89 -19.26
N PRO A 135 8.45 2.51 -19.40
CA PRO A 135 7.45 2.88 -18.42
C PRO A 135 7.91 2.36 -17.06
N VAL A 136 7.78 3.22 -16.04
CA VAL A 136 8.02 2.90 -14.62
C VAL A 136 7.16 1.71 -14.15
N SER A 137 6.22 1.24 -14.97
CA SER A 137 5.47 -0.01 -14.80
C SER A 137 6.31 -1.30 -14.87
N ASN A 138 7.59 -1.22 -15.25
CA ASN A 138 8.45 -2.41 -15.43
C ASN A 138 9.48 -2.64 -14.31
N ARG A 139 9.34 -1.94 -13.17
CA ARG A 139 10.13 -2.24 -11.95
C ARG A 139 9.46 -3.25 -11.00
N TYR A 140 8.22 -3.65 -11.29
CA TYR A 140 7.69 -4.93 -10.82
C TYR A 140 7.96 -5.96 -11.91
N GLY A 141 9.01 -6.77 -11.71
CA GLY A 141 9.41 -7.80 -12.66
C GLY A 141 8.32 -8.85 -12.82
N GLY A 142 7.69 -8.86 -14.00
CA GLY A 142 7.20 -10.04 -14.69
C GLY A 142 6.14 -10.88 -13.98
N VAL A 143 4.87 -10.47 -14.06
CA VAL A 143 3.78 -11.46 -14.07
C VAL A 143 3.93 -12.24 -15.39
N PRO A 144 4.09 -13.58 -15.36
CA PRO A 144 4.16 -14.36 -16.59
C PRO A 144 2.93 -14.09 -17.44
N ARG A 145 3.10 -13.94 -18.75
CA ARG A 145 1.95 -13.99 -19.67
C ARG A 145 1.27 -15.33 -19.43
N TYR A 146 0.07 -15.30 -18.82
CA TYR A 146 -0.75 -16.47 -18.60
C TYR A 146 -0.94 -17.18 -19.94
N GLY A 147 -0.20 -18.27 -20.14
CA GLY A 147 -0.38 -19.11 -21.32
C GLY A 147 -1.81 -19.65 -21.30
N ASN A 148 -2.36 -19.90 -22.49
CA ASN A 148 -3.69 -20.50 -22.71
C ASN A 148 -3.86 -21.93 -22.13
N GLY A 149 -3.05 -22.34 -21.14
CA GLY A 149 -2.95 -23.69 -20.60
C GLY A 149 -3.42 -23.87 -19.14
N LEU A 150 -3.53 -22.81 -18.33
CA LEU A 150 -4.15 -22.91 -16.99
C LEU A 150 -5.67 -22.76 -17.15
N ARG A 151 -6.43 -23.83 -16.91
CA ARG A 151 -7.82 -23.92 -17.34
C ARG A 151 -8.79 -23.58 -16.22
N THR A 152 -8.50 -23.98 -14.98
CA THR A 152 -9.43 -23.77 -13.87
C THR A 152 -9.04 -22.58 -12.98
N PRO A 153 -10.01 -21.95 -12.28
CA PRO A 153 -9.73 -20.97 -11.23
C PRO A 153 -8.72 -21.46 -10.20
N GLU A 154 -8.77 -22.72 -9.81
CA GLU A 154 -7.90 -23.33 -8.80
C GLU A 154 -6.45 -23.44 -9.28
N GLU A 155 -6.22 -23.87 -10.53
CA GLU A 155 -4.88 -23.91 -11.13
C GLU A 155 -4.27 -22.51 -11.25
N ARG A 156 -5.10 -21.52 -11.63
CA ARG A 156 -4.70 -20.12 -11.73
C ARG A 156 -4.37 -19.53 -10.36
N ALA A 157 -5.19 -19.81 -9.35
CA ALA A 157 -4.97 -19.38 -7.96
C ALA A 157 -3.62 -19.90 -7.44
N ARG A 158 -3.38 -21.22 -7.54
CA ARG A 158 -2.11 -21.82 -7.14
C ARG A 158 -0.92 -21.21 -7.86
N HIS A 159 -1.04 -20.96 -9.17
CA HIS A 159 0.03 -20.32 -9.93
C HIS A 159 0.33 -18.88 -9.46
N ILE A 160 -0.70 -18.08 -9.20
CA ILE A 160 -0.53 -16.72 -8.65
C ILE A 160 0.30 -16.78 -7.36
N LEU A 161 -0.06 -17.67 -6.44
CA LEU A 161 0.63 -17.86 -5.16
C LEU A 161 2.08 -18.34 -5.28
N THR A 162 2.49 -18.93 -6.41
CA THR A 162 3.92 -19.26 -6.65
C THR A 162 4.77 -18.06 -7.07
N THR A 163 4.15 -16.97 -7.55
CA THR A 163 4.86 -15.83 -8.13
C THR A 163 4.67 -14.54 -7.33
N THR A 164 3.60 -14.46 -6.54
CA THR A 164 3.30 -13.34 -5.67
C THR A 164 3.01 -13.86 -4.27
N PRO A 165 3.69 -13.35 -3.23
CA PRO A 165 3.42 -13.79 -1.87
C PRO A 165 2.00 -13.42 -1.48
N LEU A 166 1.23 -14.40 -0.99
CA LEU A 166 0.06 -14.07 -0.18
C LEU A 166 0.55 -13.59 1.18
N ILE A 167 0.26 -12.34 1.51
CA ILE A 167 0.63 -11.73 2.79
C ILE A 167 -0.65 -11.38 3.51
N ASP A 168 -0.97 -12.17 4.53
CA ASP A 168 -2.12 -11.91 5.38
C ASP A 168 -1.86 -10.67 6.26
N GLY A 169 -2.85 -9.78 6.35
CA GLY A 169 -2.78 -8.55 7.10
C GLY A 169 -2.82 -8.73 8.61
N HIS A 170 -3.42 -9.82 9.11
CA HIS A 170 -3.63 -10.00 10.54
C HIS A 170 -3.81 -11.48 10.92
N VAL A 171 -2.94 -12.00 11.77
CA VAL A 171 -3.00 -13.39 12.28
C VAL A 171 -2.52 -13.44 13.74
N ASP A 172 -3.37 -13.88 14.67
CA ASP A 172 -3.15 -13.94 16.12
C ASP A 172 -2.45 -15.20 16.62
N PHE A 173 -1.63 -15.80 15.76
CA PHE A 173 -0.82 -16.97 16.11
C PHE A 173 -0.01 -16.78 17.41
N PRO A 174 0.59 -15.60 17.71
CA PRO A 174 1.29 -15.38 18.99
C PRO A 174 0.39 -15.55 20.22
N MET A 175 -0.86 -15.06 20.14
CA MET A 175 -1.85 -15.20 21.21
C MET A 175 -2.22 -16.66 21.44
N LEU A 176 -2.38 -17.42 20.35
CA LEU A 176 -2.60 -18.87 20.42
C LEU A 176 -1.45 -19.57 21.13
N ILE A 177 -0.20 -19.25 20.76
CA ILE A 177 1.00 -19.79 21.42
C ILE A 177 0.98 -19.46 22.92
N ARG A 178 0.64 -18.22 23.29
CA ARG A 178 0.56 -17.80 24.69
C ARG A 178 -0.50 -18.59 25.43
N TYR A 179 -1.70 -18.69 24.88
CA TYR A 179 -2.86 -19.29 25.54
C TYR A 179 -2.66 -20.78 25.79
N PHE A 180 -2.27 -21.55 24.77
CA PHE A 180 -2.15 -23.01 24.89
C PHE A 180 -0.81 -23.49 25.43
N TYR A 181 0.27 -22.73 25.22
CA TYR A 181 1.63 -23.18 25.50
C TYR A 181 2.40 -22.30 26.49
N GLY A 182 1.82 -21.17 26.90
CA GLY A 182 2.49 -20.23 27.82
C GLY A 182 3.80 -19.70 27.24
N ASN A 183 3.84 -19.44 25.93
CA ASN A 183 5.03 -19.00 25.18
C ASN A 183 6.20 -20.01 25.12
N ARG A 184 5.97 -21.28 25.51
CA ARG A 184 6.98 -22.35 25.48
C ARG A 184 6.98 -23.09 24.13
N ILE A 185 7.76 -22.55 23.19
CA ILE A 185 7.84 -23.07 21.82
C ILE A 185 8.88 -24.20 21.61
N TYR A 186 9.57 -24.61 22.67
CA TYR A 186 10.61 -25.65 22.59
C TYR A 186 10.14 -27.00 23.14
N ASP A 187 8.98 -27.02 23.79
CA ASP A 187 8.40 -28.24 24.35
C ASP A 187 7.86 -29.13 23.21
N GLU A 188 7.88 -30.45 23.39
CA GLU A 188 7.43 -31.41 22.37
C GLU A 188 5.95 -31.24 22.01
N ASN A 189 5.14 -30.79 22.98
CA ASN A 189 3.71 -30.53 22.78
C ASN A 189 3.43 -29.34 21.85
N PHE A 190 4.41 -28.46 21.60
CA PHE A 190 4.33 -27.40 20.60
C PHE A 190 5.06 -27.80 19.31
N THR A 191 6.32 -28.24 19.43
CA THR A 191 7.19 -28.44 18.26
C THR A 191 6.67 -29.51 17.30
N GLN A 192 6.19 -30.65 17.81
CA GLN A 192 5.68 -31.72 16.94
C GLN A 192 4.39 -31.28 16.22
N PRO A 193 3.33 -30.81 16.91
CA PRO A 193 2.12 -30.36 16.23
C PRO A 193 2.35 -29.18 15.28
N PHE A 194 3.24 -28.25 15.63
CA PHE A 194 3.60 -27.11 14.77
C PHE A 194 4.20 -27.54 13.44
N LEU A 195 5.04 -28.58 13.45
CA LEU A 195 5.69 -29.10 12.25
C LEU A 195 4.81 -30.06 11.45
N GLN A 196 3.87 -30.75 12.11
CA GLN A 196 3.07 -31.83 11.52
C GLN A 196 1.68 -31.40 11.05
N GLY A 197 1.15 -30.28 11.53
CA GLY A 197 -0.18 -29.82 11.14
C GLY A 197 -1.28 -30.02 12.18
N ASP A 198 -0.90 -30.22 13.44
CA ASP A 198 -1.82 -30.68 14.50
C ASP A 198 -2.00 -29.65 15.64
N LEU A 199 -1.54 -28.40 15.46
CA LEU A 199 -1.81 -27.36 16.46
C LEU A 199 -3.32 -27.08 16.52
N PRO A 200 -3.85 -26.77 17.73
CA PRO A 200 -5.19 -26.18 17.82
C PRO A 200 -5.21 -24.85 17.07
N GLY A 201 -6.40 -24.41 16.65
CA GLY A 201 -6.59 -23.20 15.86
C GLY A 201 -6.26 -23.39 14.37
N HIS A 202 -5.92 -22.29 13.72
CA HIS A 202 -5.95 -22.16 12.27
C HIS A 202 -4.55 -22.12 11.64
N VAL A 203 -3.49 -22.08 12.44
CA VAL A 203 -2.13 -21.82 11.96
C VAL A 203 -1.12 -22.80 12.54
N ASP A 204 -0.32 -23.38 11.65
CA ASP A 204 0.94 -24.03 11.96
C ASP A 204 1.84 -24.05 10.71
N LEU A 205 3.10 -24.46 10.87
CA LEU A 205 4.04 -24.43 9.75
C LEU A 205 3.61 -25.36 8.62
N HIS A 206 3.07 -26.54 8.92
CA HIS A 206 2.65 -27.50 7.91
C HIS A 206 1.53 -26.93 7.03
N ARG A 207 0.47 -26.43 7.66
CA ARG A 207 -0.69 -25.84 6.99
C ARG A 207 -0.34 -24.56 6.25
N LEU A 208 0.53 -23.71 6.78
CA LEU A 208 1.04 -22.53 6.07
C LEU A 208 1.70 -22.90 4.73
N ARG A 209 2.44 -24.01 4.70
CA ARG A 209 3.06 -24.52 3.46
C ARG A 209 2.03 -25.11 2.50
N GLN A 210 1.08 -25.90 3.00
CA GLN A 210 -0.01 -26.44 2.19
C GLN A 210 -0.86 -25.33 1.53
N GLY A 211 -1.14 -24.26 2.28
CA GLY A 211 -1.87 -23.09 1.81
C GLY A 211 -1.09 -22.17 0.87
N GLN A 212 0.17 -22.48 0.56
CA GLN A 212 1.07 -21.62 -0.22
C GLN A 212 1.17 -20.18 0.35
N SER A 213 1.14 -20.04 1.67
CA SER A 213 1.29 -18.75 2.33
C SER A 213 2.64 -18.13 1.97
N GLY A 214 2.62 -16.84 1.61
CA GLY A 214 3.82 -16.03 1.45
C GLY A 214 4.26 -15.37 2.75
N GLY A 215 3.41 -15.36 3.78
CA GLY A 215 3.65 -14.71 5.06
C GLY A 215 2.39 -14.12 5.67
N ALA A 216 2.56 -13.47 6.82
CA ALA A 216 1.52 -12.74 7.53
C ALA A 216 2.17 -11.65 8.39
N PHE A 217 1.41 -10.60 8.69
CA PHE A 217 1.69 -9.81 9.87
C PHE A 217 1.19 -10.56 11.11
N TRP A 218 2.13 -10.88 12.00
CA TRP A 218 1.82 -11.59 13.23
C TRP A 218 1.35 -10.61 14.28
N SER A 219 0.09 -10.74 14.70
CA SER A 219 -0.53 -9.86 15.69
C SER A 219 0.06 -10.12 17.06
N LEU A 220 0.53 -9.05 17.68
CA LEU A 220 1.02 -9.01 19.05
C LEU A 220 -0.08 -8.50 19.98
N PHE A 221 -1.34 -8.80 19.68
CA PHE A 221 -2.52 -8.42 20.45
C PHE A 221 -2.26 -8.51 21.96
N ALA A 222 -2.71 -7.50 22.71
CA ALA A 222 -2.82 -7.56 24.15
C ALA A 222 -4.24 -7.17 24.55
N PRO A 223 -4.88 -7.87 25.51
CA PRO A 223 -6.21 -7.51 26.00
C PRO A 223 -6.30 -6.04 26.39
N CYS A 224 -7.46 -5.43 26.15
CA CYS A 224 -7.72 -4.11 26.71
C CYS A 224 -7.70 -4.20 28.25
N PRO A 225 -7.26 -3.15 28.95
CA PRO A 225 -7.30 -3.15 30.41
C PRO A 225 -8.72 -3.28 30.93
N GLU A 226 -8.89 -3.93 32.09
CA GLU A 226 -10.18 -4.15 32.73
C GLU A 226 -10.96 -2.83 32.93
N ASN A 227 -10.25 -1.78 33.36
CA ASN A 227 -10.77 -0.42 33.34
C ASN A 227 -10.37 0.28 32.03
N GLY A 228 -11.12 0.05 30.96
CA GLY A 228 -10.89 0.66 29.65
C GLY A 228 -11.11 2.17 29.58
N SER A 229 -11.55 2.82 30.66
CA SER A 229 -11.69 4.29 30.77
C SER A 229 -10.57 4.94 31.58
N ASP A 230 -9.73 4.15 32.24
CA ASP A 230 -8.51 4.65 32.90
C ASP A 230 -7.35 4.62 31.92
N PHE A 231 -6.84 5.80 31.55
CA PHE A 231 -5.69 5.92 30.67
C PHE A 231 -4.38 6.23 31.42
N SER A 232 -4.31 5.91 32.71
CA SER A 232 -3.09 6.03 33.51
C SER A 232 -1.96 5.16 32.97
N ASN A 233 -0.72 5.51 33.31
CA ASN A 233 0.43 4.70 32.92
C ASN A 233 0.43 3.37 33.69
N GLU A 234 -0.06 3.40 34.93
CA GLU A 234 -0.21 2.26 35.82
C GLU A 234 -1.16 1.22 35.23
N ASN A 235 -2.30 1.64 34.67
CA ASN A 235 -3.26 0.73 34.04
C ASN A 235 -2.71 0.07 32.77
N TYR A 236 -1.85 0.78 32.02
CA TYR A 236 -1.25 0.27 30.78
C TYR A 236 0.08 -0.47 30.98
N ALA A 237 0.68 -0.43 32.18
CA ALA A 237 1.99 -1.03 32.43
C ALA A 237 2.02 -2.53 32.09
N SER A 238 0.95 -3.26 32.42
CA SER A 238 0.82 -4.68 32.09
C SER A 238 0.68 -4.92 30.59
N SER A 239 0.03 -4.02 29.85
CA SER A 239 -0.11 -4.10 28.38
C SER A 239 1.25 -3.97 27.68
N VAL A 240 2.13 -3.10 28.18
CA VAL A 240 3.50 -2.96 27.67
C VAL A 240 4.29 -4.26 27.88
N GLN A 241 4.27 -4.81 29.09
CA GLN A 241 4.98 -6.06 29.38
C GLN A 241 4.41 -7.23 28.58
N PHE A 242 3.09 -7.32 28.46
CA PHE A 242 2.43 -8.33 27.63
C PHE A 242 2.93 -8.27 26.18
N THR A 243 2.99 -7.06 25.61
CA THR A 243 3.45 -6.83 24.24
C THR A 243 4.90 -7.29 24.06
N LEU A 244 5.79 -6.98 25.02
CA LEU A 244 7.18 -7.44 25.01
C LEU A 244 7.28 -8.97 25.06
N ASP A 245 6.44 -9.65 25.85
CA ASP A 245 6.39 -11.12 25.87
C ASP A 245 5.96 -11.71 24.52
N GLN A 246 5.05 -11.04 23.80
CA GLN A 246 4.61 -11.46 22.46
C GLN A 246 5.70 -11.22 21.40
N ILE A 247 6.40 -10.09 21.48
CA ILE A 247 7.58 -9.83 20.63
C ILE A 247 8.64 -10.92 20.86
N ASP A 248 8.91 -11.26 22.12
CA ASP A 248 9.88 -12.29 22.48
C ASP A 248 9.51 -13.66 21.89
N VAL A 249 8.26 -14.13 22.06
CA VAL A 249 7.89 -15.46 21.56
C VAL A 249 7.99 -15.55 20.03
N MET A 250 7.61 -14.48 19.32
CA MET A 250 7.73 -14.46 17.85
C MET A 250 9.18 -14.36 17.38
N THR A 251 10.00 -13.54 18.02
CA THR A 251 11.42 -13.44 17.66
C THR A 251 12.18 -14.74 17.96
N ARG A 252 11.86 -15.44 19.07
CA ARG A 252 12.37 -16.79 19.34
C ARG A 252 11.89 -17.81 18.30
N LEU A 253 10.62 -17.77 17.90
CA LEU A 253 10.10 -18.67 16.87
C LEU A 253 10.83 -18.46 15.52
N GLN A 254 10.99 -17.21 15.09
CA GLN A 254 11.74 -16.87 13.89
C GLN A 254 13.21 -17.28 13.97
N ALA A 255 13.82 -17.24 15.14
CA ALA A 255 15.20 -17.70 15.37
C ALA A 255 15.32 -19.23 15.41
N ALA A 256 14.30 -19.93 15.90
CA ALA A 256 14.27 -21.40 15.93
C ALA A 256 14.03 -22.01 14.54
N TYR A 257 13.33 -21.29 13.66
CA TYR A 257 12.98 -21.74 12.31
C TYR A 257 13.43 -20.76 11.21
N PRO A 258 14.74 -20.43 11.11
CA PRO A 258 15.26 -19.35 10.25
C PRO A 258 15.18 -19.67 8.74
N GLU A 259 15.06 -20.95 8.38
CA GLU A 259 14.81 -21.40 7.01
C GLU A 259 13.35 -21.16 6.59
N HIS A 260 12.45 -20.96 7.55
CA HIS A 260 11.03 -20.81 7.29
C HIS A 260 10.52 -19.38 7.44
N PHE A 261 11.03 -18.61 8.41
CA PHE A 261 10.55 -17.26 8.70
C PHE A 261 11.62 -16.21 8.38
N SER A 262 11.20 -15.09 7.81
CA SER A 262 12.07 -13.91 7.68
C SER A 262 12.31 -13.25 9.04
N GLN A 263 13.51 -12.73 9.29
CA GLN A 263 13.81 -11.92 10.46
C GLN A 263 13.90 -10.44 10.08
N LYS A 264 13.31 -9.55 10.90
CA LYS A 264 13.41 -8.07 10.77
C LYS A 264 13.16 -7.56 9.34
N VAL A 265 12.03 -7.96 8.78
CA VAL A 265 11.64 -7.64 7.41
C VAL A 265 11.05 -6.24 7.29
N ASP A 266 11.29 -5.57 6.16
CA ASP A 266 10.74 -4.28 5.77
C ASP A 266 10.34 -4.28 4.28
N SER A 267 9.83 -3.17 3.75
CA SER A 267 9.39 -3.12 2.35
C SER A 267 10.53 -3.37 1.35
N SER A 268 11.79 -3.14 1.73
CA SER A 268 12.95 -3.27 0.85
C SER A 268 13.39 -4.72 0.66
N ASN A 269 13.10 -5.60 1.63
CA ASN A 269 13.59 -6.98 1.64
C ASN A 269 12.47 -8.05 1.72
N ALA A 270 11.20 -7.67 1.97
CA ALA A 270 10.09 -8.61 2.07
C ALA A 270 9.94 -9.53 0.85
N PHE A 271 9.96 -8.97 -0.36
CA PHE A 271 9.82 -9.77 -1.58
C PHE A 271 11.00 -10.73 -1.77
N GLU A 272 12.21 -10.34 -1.36
CA GLU A 272 13.38 -11.21 -1.44
C GLU A 272 13.29 -12.36 -0.44
N ALA A 273 12.78 -12.14 0.77
CA ALA A 273 12.52 -13.21 1.72
C ALA A 273 11.57 -14.27 1.14
N PHE A 274 10.51 -13.85 0.46
CA PHE A 274 9.60 -14.76 -0.25
C PHE A 274 10.32 -15.54 -1.35
N ARG A 275 11.18 -14.90 -2.15
CA ARG A 275 11.96 -15.58 -3.20
C ARG A 275 12.91 -16.64 -2.65
N GLN A 276 13.34 -16.48 -1.40
CA GLN A 276 14.16 -17.46 -0.67
C GLN A 276 13.32 -18.59 -0.05
N GLY A 277 11.99 -18.61 -0.28
CA GLY A 277 11.08 -19.60 0.27
C GLY A 277 10.66 -19.33 1.72
N LYS A 278 11.00 -18.16 2.28
CA LYS A 278 10.64 -17.77 3.65
C LYS A 278 9.26 -17.10 3.68
N LEU A 279 8.58 -17.25 4.80
CA LEU A 279 7.38 -16.51 5.16
C LEU A 279 7.79 -15.08 5.52
N ILE A 280 7.21 -14.09 4.84
CA ILE A 280 7.30 -12.67 5.21
C ILE A 280 6.62 -12.51 6.58
N SER A 281 7.41 -12.16 7.59
CA SER A 281 7.02 -12.28 9.00
C SER A 281 7.23 -11.00 9.83
N PRO A 282 6.68 -9.84 9.41
CA PRO A 282 6.63 -8.65 10.26
C PRO A 282 5.69 -8.85 11.45
N LEU A 283 5.81 -7.97 12.44
CA LEU A 283 4.93 -7.94 13.61
C LEU A 283 3.99 -6.73 13.55
N GLY A 284 2.84 -6.83 14.18
CA GLY A 284 1.90 -5.71 14.36
C GLY A 284 1.36 -5.66 15.78
N ILE A 285 1.20 -4.47 16.35
CA ILE A 285 0.47 -4.31 17.63
C ILE A 285 -0.98 -3.91 17.35
N GLU A 286 -1.90 -4.43 18.13
CA GLU A 286 -3.35 -4.27 17.93
C GLU A 286 -3.95 -3.41 19.05
N GLY A 287 -3.64 -2.12 19.01
CA GLY A 287 -4.16 -1.12 19.95
C GLY A 287 -3.07 -0.32 20.64
N LEU A 288 -3.24 1.00 20.70
CA LEU A 288 -2.25 1.90 21.29
C LEU A 288 -2.23 1.92 22.83
N HIS A 289 -3.10 1.16 23.51
CA HIS A 289 -2.91 0.89 24.95
C HIS A 289 -1.60 0.13 25.19
N GLN A 290 -1.16 -0.67 24.21
CA GLN A 290 0.07 -1.47 24.27
C GLN A 290 1.37 -0.65 24.41
N ILE A 291 1.37 0.61 23.98
CA ILE A 291 2.57 1.46 24.08
C ILE A 291 2.70 2.14 25.46
N GLY A 292 1.74 1.98 26.36
CA GLY A 292 1.81 2.55 27.72
C GLY A 292 1.93 4.08 27.73
N ASN A 293 1.19 4.75 26.83
CA ASN A 293 1.25 6.19 26.61
C ASN A 293 2.65 6.75 26.23
N SER A 294 3.56 5.93 25.71
CA SER A 294 4.93 6.35 25.39
C SER A 294 5.26 6.22 23.90
N ALA A 295 5.62 7.34 23.28
CA ALA A 295 6.19 7.36 21.93
C ALA A 295 7.58 6.69 21.89
N ALA A 296 8.32 6.70 23.02
CA ALA A 296 9.55 5.92 23.13
C ALA A 296 9.28 4.42 22.97
N ASN A 297 8.24 3.86 23.62
CA ASN A 297 7.86 2.46 23.44
C ASN A 297 7.45 2.15 22.00
N LEU A 298 6.66 3.02 21.35
CA LEU A 298 6.31 2.87 19.93
C LEU A 298 7.57 2.73 19.05
N ARG A 299 8.57 3.60 19.25
CA ARG A 299 9.85 3.53 18.53
C ARG A 299 10.63 2.25 18.84
N ARG A 300 10.68 1.81 20.11
CA ARG A 300 11.36 0.57 20.50
C ARG A 300 10.68 -0.65 19.90
N PHE A 301 9.37 -0.71 19.88
CA PHE A 301 8.63 -1.79 19.21
C PHE A 301 8.93 -1.81 17.71
N HIS A 302 9.00 -0.65 17.06
CA HIS A 302 9.43 -0.56 15.66
C HIS A 302 10.85 -1.13 15.44
N GLU A 303 11.81 -0.80 16.30
CA GLU A 303 13.18 -1.36 16.26
C GLU A 303 13.20 -2.89 16.47
N LEU A 304 12.25 -3.42 17.23
CA LEU A 304 12.09 -4.85 17.50
C LEU A 304 11.36 -5.62 16.38
N GLY A 305 10.90 -4.93 15.33
CA GLY A 305 10.30 -5.56 14.13
C GLY A 305 8.79 -5.34 13.97
N VAL A 306 8.18 -4.50 14.82
CA VAL A 306 6.80 -4.05 14.62
C VAL A 306 6.74 -3.09 13.44
N ARG A 307 5.75 -3.28 12.56
CA ARG A 307 5.62 -2.56 11.29
C ARG A 307 4.25 -1.94 11.07
N TYR A 308 3.21 -2.38 11.77
CA TYR A 308 2.00 -1.58 11.95
C TYR A 308 1.62 -1.43 13.42
N ALA A 309 0.83 -0.40 13.71
CA ALA A 309 0.07 -0.31 14.96
C ALA A 309 -1.38 0.05 14.67
N THR A 310 -2.32 -0.79 15.14
CA THR A 310 -3.75 -0.49 15.15
C THR A 310 -4.02 0.58 16.19
N LEU A 311 -4.78 1.62 15.84
CA LEU A 311 -4.98 2.76 16.76
C LEU A 311 -5.74 2.36 18.04
N THR A 312 -6.73 1.48 17.92
CA THR A 312 -7.50 0.93 19.04
C THR A 312 -7.67 -0.59 18.88
N HIS A 313 -8.00 -1.29 19.95
CA HIS A 313 -8.74 -2.56 19.88
C HIS A 313 -10.20 -2.26 20.25
N ASN A 314 -10.87 -3.12 21.02
CA ASN A 314 -12.24 -2.92 21.53
C ASN A 314 -12.29 -2.04 22.79
N CYS A 315 -11.45 -1.01 22.85
CA CYS A 315 -11.44 0.01 23.91
C CYS A 315 -10.93 1.34 23.35
N HIS A 316 -11.47 2.46 23.85
CA HIS A 316 -10.87 3.77 23.63
C HIS A 316 -9.49 3.83 24.28
N ASN A 317 -8.67 4.78 23.82
CA ASN A 317 -7.45 5.18 24.50
C ASN A 317 -7.24 6.69 24.35
N LYS A 318 -6.11 7.23 24.82
CA LYS A 318 -5.81 8.68 24.72
C LYS A 318 -5.74 9.20 23.28
N PHE A 319 -5.62 8.32 22.29
CA PHE A 319 -5.27 8.69 20.92
C PHE A 319 -6.46 8.63 19.97
N ALA A 320 -7.37 7.67 20.13
CA ALA A 320 -8.45 7.44 19.18
C ALA A 320 -9.67 6.72 19.79
N ASP A 321 -10.78 6.78 19.06
CA ASP A 321 -12.03 6.11 19.38
C ASP A 321 -12.15 4.73 18.71
N ALA A 322 -12.55 3.73 19.49
CA ALA A 322 -12.87 2.39 19.00
C ALA A 322 -14.26 2.34 18.35
N ALA A 323 -14.52 1.36 17.49
CA ALA A 323 -15.84 1.07 16.93
C ALA A 323 -16.74 0.34 17.92
N ILE A 324 -16.14 -0.49 18.77
CA ILE A 324 -16.81 -1.35 19.74
C ILE A 324 -16.07 -1.24 21.08
N LEU A 325 -16.82 -1.28 22.17
CA LEU A 325 -16.30 -1.43 23.52
C LEU A 325 -16.57 -2.84 24.02
N GLU A 326 -15.57 -3.49 24.59
CA GLU A 326 -15.75 -4.74 25.33
C GLU A 326 -16.18 -4.47 26.78
N ASN A 327 -16.76 -5.48 27.43
CA ASN A 327 -17.15 -5.46 28.85
C ASN A 327 -18.10 -4.32 29.27
N PRO A 328 -19.37 -4.31 28.81
CA PRO A 328 -19.98 -5.26 27.87
C PRO A 328 -19.77 -4.88 26.40
N THR A 329 -19.74 -5.89 25.53
CA THR A 329 -19.63 -5.74 24.07
C THR A 329 -20.78 -4.93 23.50
N ARG A 330 -20.47 -3.74 22.97
CA ARG A 330 -21.43 -2.83 22.34
C ARG A 330 -20.77 -1.90 21.34
N LYS A 331 -21.55 -1.31 20.43
CA LYS A 331 -21.08 -0.18 19.62
C LYS A 331 -20.59 0.94 20.54
N ALA A 332 -19.39 1.45 20.27
CA ALA A 332 -18.78 2.47 21.09
C ALA A 332 -19.49 3.81 20.95
N GLU A 333 -19.68 4.49 22.07
CA GLU A 333 -20.03 5.89 22.13
C GLU A 333 -18.76 6.76 21.90
N PRO A 334 -18.82 7.88 21.16
CA PRO A 334 -17.63 8.69 20.91
C PRO A 334 -17.03 9.27 22.19
N LEU A 335 -15.70 9.24 22.30
CA LEU A 335 -14.96 9.89 23.39
C LEU A 335 -14.24 11.15 22.89
N TRP A 336 -13.53 11.04 21.76
CA TRP A 336 -12.87 12.17 21.11
C TRP A 336 -13.67 12.70 19.92
N GLY A 337 -14.60 11.91 19.38
CA GLY A 337 -15.24 12.16 18.09
C GLY A 337 -14.30 11.89 16.92
N GLY A 338 -13.43 10.88 17.05
CA GLY A 338 -12.42 10.55 16.04
C GLY A 338 -11.02 10.37 16.62
N VAL A 339 -10.05 11.18 16.18
CA VAL A 339 -8.66 11.17 16.65
C VAL A 339 -8.41 12.36 17.58
N SER A 340 -7.87 12.10 18.78
CA SER A 340 -7.54 13.17 19.73
C SER A 340 -6.36 14.03 19.25
N PRO A 341 -6.14 15.24 19.81
CA PRO A 341 -4.94 16.03 19.51
C PRO A 341 -3.62 15.29 19.77
N LEU A 342 -3.58 14.42 20.79
CA LEU A 342 -2.42 13.56 21.05
C LEU A 342 -2.29 12.46 19.99
N GLY A 343 -3.41 11.89 19.55
CA GLY A 343 -3.44 10.91 18.47
C GLY A 343 -2.90 11.45 17.16
N ARG A 344 -3.26 12.70 16.78
CA ARG A 344 -2.72 13.35 15.58
C ARG A 344 -1.19 13.47 15.62
N ARG A 345 -0.63 13.85 16.78
CA ARG A 345 0.84 13.91 17.00
C ARG A 345 1.49 12.53 16.92
N LEU A 346 0.84 11.51 17.48
CA LEU A 346 1.36 10.14 17.46
C LEU A 346 1.32 9.53 16.05
N ILE A 347 0.26 9.77 15.29
CA ILE A 347 0.15 9.35 13.88
C ILE A 347 1.24 10.00 13.03
N HIS A 348 1.56 11.28 13.28
CA HIS A 348 2.71 11.90 12.62
C HIS A 348 4.03 11.20 13.01
N GLU A 349 4.24 10.82 14.27
CA GLU A 349 5.41 10.02 14.67
C GLU A 349 5.44 8.66 13.97
N MET A 350 4.30 7.99 13.82
CA MET A 350 4.18 6.74 13.06
C MET A 350 4.61 6.94 11.61
N ASN A 351 4.12 7.99 10.95
CA ASN A 351 4.54 8.34 9.59
C ASN A 351 6.04 8.67 9.51
N ARG A 352 6.60 9.37 10.50
CA ARG A 352 8.03 9.72 10.55
C ARG A 352 8.92 8.49 10.69
N ILE A 353 8.52 7.47 11.45
CA ILE A 353 9.35 6.27 11.69
C ILE A 353 9.12 5.14 10.68
N GLY A 354 8.08 5.23 9.85
CA GLY A 354 7.70 4.14 8.94
C GLY A 354 6.83 3.07 9.59
N MET A 355 6.11 3.42 10.67
CA MET A 355 5.08 2.57 11.24
C MET A 355 3.80 2.75 10.42
N ILE A 356 3.31 1.66 9.83
CA ILE A 356 2.04 1.66 9.11
C ILE A 356 0.92 1.95 10.12
N VAL A 357 0.09 2.95 9.83
CA VAL A 357 -1.10 3.23 10.61
C VAL A 357 -2.18 2.23 10.21
N ASP A 358 -2.65 1.46 11.18
CA ASP A 358 -3.77 0.55 10.98
C ASP A 358 -5.05 1.12 11.65
N ILE A 359 -6.11 1.17 10.86
CA ILE A 359 -7.44 1.67 11.25
C ILE A 359 -8.53 0.59 11.19
N SER A 360 -8.14 -0.69 11.32
CA SER A 360 -9.02 -1.68 11.94
C SER A 360 -9.40 -1.27 13.37
N HIS A 361 -10.52 -1.79 13.89
CA HIS A 361 -11.10 -1.57 15.22
C HIS A 361 -11.56 -0.15 15.57
N VAL A 362 -11.18 0.86 14.80
CA VAL A 362 -11.52 2.26 15.12
C VAL A 362 -12.94 2.62 14.69
N SER A 363 -13.50 3.66 15.30
CA SER A 363 -14.80 4.23 14.93
C SER A 363 -14.79 4.82 13.51
N GLU A 364 -15.96 4.98 12.87
CA GLU A 364 -16.07 5.65 11.57
C GLU A 364 -15.46 7.06 11.59
N ASP A 365 -15.71 7.82 12.65
CA ASP A 365 -15.15 9.17 12.80
C ASP A 365 -13.61 9.15 12.81
N THR A 366 -13.03 8.15 13.49
CA THR A 366 -11.57 7.93 13.45
C THR A 366 -11.09 7.56 12.05
N MET A 367 -11.82 6.73 11.30
CA MET A 367 -11.46 6.40 9.91
C MET A 367 -11.45 7.67 9.03
N LEU A 368 -12.49 8.50 9.16
CA LEU A 368 -12.65 9.75 8.41
C LEU A 368 -11.53 10.75 8.74
N ASP A 369 -11.20 10.91 10.01
CA ASP A 369 -10.11 11.77 10.49
C ASP A 369 -8.75 11.34 9.91
N VAL A 370 -8.40 10.06 10.07
CA VAL A 370 -7.11 9.53 9.62
C VAL A 370 -6.96 9.62 8.10
N LEU A 371 -8.06 9.49 7.34
CA LEU A 371 -8.06 9.63 5.89
C LEU A 371 -8.19 11.08 5.39
N GLY A 372 -8.26 12.06 6.30
CA GLY A 372 -8.23 13.50 5.97
C GLY A 372 -9.55 14.03 5.43
N ASN A 373 -10.67 13.66 6.08
CA ASN A 373 -11.99 14.22 5.78
C ASN A 373 -12.35 15.46 6.64
N GLY A 374 -11.50 15.83 7.59
CA GLY A 374 -11.69 17.00 8.45
C GLY A 374 -11.18 18.30 7.84
N ASP A 375 -11.69 19.44 8.33
CA ASP A 375 -11.29 20.78 7.85
C ASP A 375 -9.96 21.27 8.46
N ASP A 376 -9.56 20.72 9.61
CA ASP A 376 -8.45 21.23 10.44
C ASP A 376 -7.22 20.30 10.46
N TRP A 377 -7.31 19.11 9.86
CA TRP A 377 -6.23 18.13 9.78
C TRP A 377 -6.31 17.30 8.50
N ASP A 378 -5.20 17.25 7.74
CA ASP A 378 -5.11 16.55 6.44
C ASP A 378 -5.04 15.00 6.55
N GLY A 379 -5.17 14.47 7.76
CA GLY A 379 -5.02 13.04 8.08
C GLY A 379 -3.57 12.56 8.07
N SER A 380 -3.38 11.25 7.99
CA SER A 380 -2.05 10.62 7.94
C SER A 380 -1.31 10.95 6.65
N GLU A 381 -0.03 11.33 6.73
CA GLU A 381 0.78 11.66 5.55
C GLU A 381 1.11 10.45 4.66
N ALA A 382 1.12 9.25 5.23
CA ALA A 382 1.35 8.01 4.52
C ALA A 382 0.02 7.28 4.24
N PRO A 383 -0.05 6.41 3.21
CA PRO A 383 -1.20 5.53 3.07
C PRO A 383 -1.33 4.62 4.30
N VAL A 384 -2.58 4.32 4.66
CA VAL A 384 -2.92 3.51 5.83
C VAL A 384 -3.46 2.15 5.41
N ILE A 385 -3.58 1.23 6.36
CA ILE A 385 -4.25 -0.05 6.15
C ILE A 385 -5.46 -0.17 7.07
N PHE A 386 -6.41 -1.01 6.65
CA PHE A 386 -7.23 -1.78 7.57
C PHE A 386 -6.66 -3.19 7.52
N SER A 387 -5.98 -3.63 8.59
CA SER A 387 -5.30 -4.94 8.60
C SER A 387 -6.28 -6.11 8.53
N HIS A 388 -7.53 -5.89 8.94
CA HIS A 388 -8.64 -6.86 9.01
C HIS A 388 -9.98 -6.13 9.21
N SER A 389 -10.60 -5.64 8.13
CA SER A 389 -11.97 -5.09 8.15
C SER A 389 -12.72 -5.37 6.85
N SER A 390 -14.04 -5.53 6.92
CA SER A 390 -14.88 -5.96 5.78
C SER A 390 -15.83 -4.85 5.30
N ALA A 391 -16.58 -5.11 4.24
CA ALA A 391 -17.48 -4.11 3.63
C ALA A 391 -18.81 -3.94 4.40
N TRP A 392 -19.12 -2.71 4.82
CA TRP A 392 -20.31 -2.41 5.61
C TRP A 392 -21.61 -2.62 4.82
N SER A 393 -21.61 -2.29 3.52
CA SER A 393 -22.78 -2.43 2.65
C SER A 393 -23.21 -3.88 2.40
N ILE A 394 -22.39 -4.86 2.77
CA ILE A 394 -22.74 -6.29 2.74
C ILE A 394 -23.18 -6.76 4.14
N CYS A 395 -22.43 -6.39 5.18
CA CYS A 395 -22.73 -6.69 6.57
C CYS A 395 -22.59 -5.39 7.39
N PRO A 396 -23.70 -4.79 7.90
CA PRO A 396 -23.71 -3.45 8.50
C PRO A 396 -23.14 -3.40 9.93
N HIS A 397 -22.00 -4.04 10.16
CA HIS A 397 -21.34 -4.12 11.45
C HIS A 397 -20.44 -2.90 11.71
N PRO A 398 -20.34 -2.34 12.94
CA PRO A 398 -19.50 -1.16 13.23
C PRO A 398 -18.01 -1.33 12.91
N ARG A 399 -17.51 -2.57 12.89
CA ARG A 399 -16.12 -2.89 12.47
C ARG A 399 -15.90 -2.76 10.97
N ASN A 400 -16.95 -2.69 10.16
CA ASN A 400 -16.85 -2.70 8.71
C ASN A 400 -16.79 -1.29 8.11
N VAL A 401 -16.12 -1.22 6.96
CA VAL A 401 -15.81 0.02 6.25
C VAL A 401 -16.98 0.41 5.35
N LYS A 402 -17.53 1.61 5.57
CA LYS A 402 -18.61 2.17 4.77
C LYS A 402 -18.10 2.73 3.43
N ASP A 403 -18.99 2.82 2.45
CA ASP A 403 -18.63 3.25 1.08
C ASP A 403 -18.02 4.66 1.02
N ASN A 404 -18.48 5.60 1.85
CA ASN A 404 -17.87 6.94 1.98
C ASN A 404 -16.41 6.86 2.44
N VAL A 405 -16.09 5.96 3.36
CA VAL A 405 -14.73 5.70 3.83
C VAL A 405 -13.91 5.00 2.74
N LEU A 406 -14.49 4.04 2.02
CA LEU A 406 -13.82 3.35 0.91
C LEU A 406 -13.37 4.33 -0.19
N GLU A 407 -14.19 5.32 -0.55
CA GLU A 407 -13.79 6.34 -1.53
C GLU A 407 -12.58 7.18 -1.05
N LEU A 408 -12.48 7.43 0.27
CA LEU A 408 -11.30 8.06 0.85
C LEU A 408 -10.09 7.13 0.84
N VAL A 409 -10.25 5.83 1.08
CA VAL A 409 -9.19 4.82 0.94
C VAL A 409 -8.55 4.92 -0.45
N LYS A 410 -9.37 4.98 -1.50
CA LYS A 410 -8.90 5.19 -2.87
C LYS A 410 -8.12 6.49 -3.04
N LYS A 411 -8.72 7.60 -2.57
CA LYS A 411 -8.13 8.95 -2.68
C LYS A 411 -6.77 9.05 -1.98
N ARG A 412 -6.60 8.34 -0.85
CA ARG A 412 -5.39 8.31 -0.03
C ARG A 412 -4.41 7.20 -0.41
N ASN A 413 -4.72 6.43 -1.45
CA ASN A 413 -3.93 5.28 -1.88
C ASN A 413 -3.72 4.22 -0.79
N SER A 414 -4.68 4.12 0.12
CA SER A 414 -4.71 3.19 1.25
C SER A 414 -5.22 1.81 0.83
N LEU A 415 -5.28 0.88 1.79
CA LEU A 415 -5.62 -0.53 1.56
C LEU A 415 -6.60 -1.06 2.60
N VAL A 416 -7.67 -1.74 2.17
CA VAL A 416 -8.55 -2.52 3.04
C VAL A 416 -8.23 -4.00 2.90
N MET A 417 -7.76 -4.65 3.95
CA MET A 417 -7.49 -6.08 3.98
C MET A 417 -8.71 -6.78 4.60
N VAL A 418 -9.40 -7.58 3.79
CA VAL A 418 -10.74 -8.10 4.14
C VAL A 418 -10.65 -9.16 5.22
N ASN A 419 -11.41 -8.94 6.29
CA ASN A 419 -11.59 -9.84 7.42
C ASN A 419 -12.57 -10.97 7.10
N ILE A 420 -12.41 -12.12 7.78
CA ILE A 420 -13.25 -13.31 7.56
C ILE A 420 -14.00 -13.77 8.81
N ALA A 421 -13.93 -13.02 9.91
CA ALA A 421 -14.72 -13.25 11.11
C ALA A 421 -16.21 -13.36 10.72
N PRO A 422 -16.88 -14.48 11.05
CA PRO A 422 -18.27 -14.72 10.66
C PRO A 422 -19.21 -13.56 11.00
N ASP A 423 -19.07 -12.95 12.18
CA ASP A 423 -19.89 -11.82 12.62
C ASP A 423 -19.69 -10.54 11.79
N PHE A 424 -18.54 -10.40 11.11
CA PHE A 424 -18.19 -9.21 10.33
C PHE A 424 -18.41 -9.42 8.84
N ILE A 425 -18.52 -10.66 8.36
CA ILE A 425 -18.86 -10.90 6.96
C ILE A 425 -20.31 -11.28 6.75
N SER A 426 -21.00 -11.79 7.78
CA SER A 426 -22.29 -12.43 7.60
C SER A 426 -23.28 -11.98 8.68
N CYS A 427 -23.83 -10.78 8.50
CA CYS A 427 -24.74 -10.19 9.48
C CYS A 427 -25.90 -9.44 8.84
N VAL A 428 -26.95 -9.20 9.63
CA VAL A 428 -28.14 -8.42 9.25
C VAL A 428 -28.45 -7.37 10.31
N GLU A 429 -28.96 -6.22 9.88
CA GLU A 429 -29.36 -5.15 10.79
C GLU A 429 -30.36 -5.66 11.84
N SER A 430 -30.22 -5.18 13.07
CA SER A 430 -31.02 -5.61 14.23
C SER A 430 -31.20 -4.45 15.21
N ASP A 431 -32.28 -4.53 16.00
CA ASP A 431 -32.62 -3.56 17.06
C ASP A 431 -31.97 -3.92 18.41
N ASN A 432 -30.85 -4.64 18.40
CA ASN A 432 -30.15 -5.07 19.61
C ASN A 432 -29.76 -3.86 20.49
N PRO A 433 -30.00 -3.89 21.81
CA PRO A 433 -29.69 -2.76 22.70
C PRO A 433 -28.21 -2.36 22.74
N ASN A 434 -27.31 -3.28 22.35
CA ASN A 434 -25.87 -3.02 22.27
C ASN A 434 -25.45 -2.37 20.92
N GLY A 435 -26.38 -2.13 20.01
CA GLY A 435 -26.14 -1.49 18.72
C GLY A 435 -25.38 -2.35 17.70
N LEU A 436 -25.33 -3.68 17.89
CA LEU A 436 -24.67 -4.62 16.98
C LEU A 436 -25.69 -5.40 16.13
N PRO A 437 -25.37 -5.70 14.86
CA PRO A 437 -26.24 -6.51 14.00
C PRO A 437 -26.31 -7.96 14.49
N ASP A 438 -27.31 -8.70 14.00
CA ASP A 438 -27.41 -10.14 14.26
C ASP A 438 -26.54 -10.92 13.29
N PHE A 439 -25.82 -11.93 13.81
CA PHE A 439 -25.11 -12.89 12.98
C PHE A 439 -26.10 -13.69 12.12
N PHE A 440 -25.77 -13.87 10.84
CA PHE A 440 -26.56 -14.61 9.87
C PHE A 440 -25.79 -15.85 9.38
N PRO A 441 -25.92 -17.02 10.03
CA PRO A 441 -25.04 -18.18 9.77
C PRO A 441 -25.04 -18.71 8.33
N GLN A 442 -26.10 -18.47 7.57
CA GLN A 442 -26.30 -19.02 6.24
C GLN A 442 -25.26 -18.47 5.25
N ASN A 443 -24.88 -17.20 5.38
CA ASN A 443 -23.90 -16.58 4.48
C ASN A 443 -22.44 -16.73 4.95
N SER A 444 -22.19 -17.30 6.14
CA SER A 444 -20.82 -17.51 6.65
C SER A 444 -20.09 -18.61 5.87
N THR A 445 -19.51 -18.21 4.75
CA THR A 445 -18.92 -19.05 3.70
C THR A 445 -17.73 -18.37 3.03
N ILE A 446 -16.82 -19.15 2.45
CA ILE A 446 -15.69 -18.64 1.66
C ILE A 446 -16.16 -17.78 0.47
N GLU A 447 -17.27 -18.14 -0.17
CA GLU A 447 -17.85 -17.38 -1.28
C GLU A 447 -18.29 -15.98 -0.82
N HIS A 448 -18.84 -15.86 0.38
CA HIS A 448 -19.24 -14.56 0.93
C HIS A 448 -18.02 -13.72 1.33
N ALA A 449 -16.97 -14.32 1.89
CA ALA A 449 -15.70 -13.64 2.10
C ALA A 449 -15.12 -13.09 0.78
N ALA A 450 -15.14 -13.90 -0.29
CA ALA A 450 -14.74 -13.47 -1.63
C ALA A 450 -15.62 -12.33 -2.18
N GLN A 451 -16.92 -12.32 -1.86
CA GLN A 451 -17.84 -11.25 -2.23
C GLN A 451 -17.47 -9.90 -1.59
N HIS A 452 -17.00 -9.87 -0.33
CA HIS A 452 -16.49 -8.63 0.27
C HIS A 452 -15.28 -8.06 -0.47
N ILE A 453 -14.30 -8.91 -0.79
CA ILE A 453 -13.13 -8.51 -1.58
C ILE A 453 -13.56 -7.98 -2.95
N PHE A 454 -14.44 -8.72 -3.63
CA PHE A 454 -14.95 -8.36 -4.96
C PHE A 454 -15.74 -7.05 -4.94
N TYR A 455 -16.58 -6.84 -3.93
CA TYR A 455 -17.36 -5.62 -3.77
C TYR A 455 -16.46 -4.39 -3.63
N ILE A 456 -15.51 -4.43 -2.69
CA ILE A 456 -14.56 -3.33 -2.47
C ILE A 456 -13.73 -3.10 -3.74
N GLY A 457 -13.21 -4.17 -4.33
CA GLY A 457 -12.42 -4.09 -5.56
C GLY A 457 -13.16 -3.48 -6.75
N ASN A 458 -14.47 -3.72 -6.89
CA ASN A 458 -15.29 -3.09 -7.92
C ASN A 458 -15.63 -1.63 -7.62
N LEU A 459 -15.88 -1.28 -6.35
CA LEU A 459 -16.23 0.08 -5.96
C LEU A 459 -15.03 1.02 -6.13
N ILE A 460 -13.89 0.65 -5.55
CA ILE A 460 -12.74 1.55 -5.45
C ILE A 460 -11.53 1.14 -6.28
N GLY A 461 -11.54 -0.06 -6.84
CA GLY A 461 -10.44 -0.62 -7.63
C GLY A 461 -9.64 -1.67 -6.83
N PHE A 462 -9.25 -2.75 -7.51
CA PHE A 462 -8.48 -3.85 -6.92
C PHE A 462 -7.05 -3.48 -6.47
N ASP A 463 -6.60 -2.23 -6.68
CA ASP A 463 -5.35 -1.72 -6.12
C ASP A 463 -5.47 -1.36 -4.61
N HIS A 464 -6.68 -1.41 -4.05
CA HIS A 464 -6.99 -0.95 -2.68
C HIS A 464 -7.60 -2.03 -1.79
N VAL A 465 -7.56 -3.29 -2.21
CA VAL A 465 -8.10 -4.43 -1.43
C VAL A 465 -7.04 -5.52 -1.22
N GLY A 466 -7.07 -6.16 -0.06
CA GLY A 466 -6.18 -7.24 0.36
C GLY A 466 -6.91 -8.29 1.20
N ILE A 467 -6.16 -9.16 1.88
CA ILE A 467 -6.68 -10.25 2.72
C ILE A 467 -6.12 -10.11 4.12
N GLY A 468 -6.98 -10.05 5.13
CA GLY A 468 -6.62 -9.86 6.54
C GLY A 468 -7.46 -10.76 7.42
N THR A 469 -7.12 -12.04 7.52
CA THR A 469 -8.08 -13.08 7.93
C THR A 469 -8.51 -12.97 9.38
N ASP A 470 -7.65 -12.50 10.28
CA ASP A 470 -7.91 -12.57 11.73
C ASP A 470 -7.92 -14.03 12.22
N PHE A 471 -7.20 -14.93 11.51
CA PHE A 471 -7.01 -16.30 11.96
C PHE A 471 -6.36 -16.32 13.34
N ASP A 472 -6.88 -17.20 14.19
CA ASP A 472 -6.58 -17.35 15.63
C ASP A 472 -7.10 -16.22 16.53
N GLY A 473 -7.61 -15.12 15.95
CA GLY A 473 -8.29 -14.01 16.65
C GLY A 473 -9.81 -14.16 16.71
N ILE A 474 -10.38 -15.03 15.86
CA ILE A 474 -11.82 -15.25 15.73
C ILE A 474 -12.29 -16.56 16.40
N PRO A 475 -13.51 -16.59 16.99
CA PRO A 475 -14.03 -17.77 17.69
C PRO A 475 -14.51 -18.89 16.74
N SER A 476 -14.75 -18.56 15.48
CA SER A 476 -15.17 -19.50 14.44
C SER A 476 -14.82 -18.94 13.06
N VAL A 477 -14.89 -19.79 12.04
CA VAL A 477 -14.48 -19.50 10.67
C VAL A 477 -15.62 -19.74 9.68
N PRO A 478 -15.61 -19.07 8.51
CA PRO A 478 -16.55 -19.36 7.43
C PRO A 478 -16.39 -20.79 6.90
N ARG A 479 -17.50 -21.40 6.46
CA ARG A 479 -17.44 -22.73 5.81
C ARG A 479 -16.58 -22.66 4.55
N GLY A 480 -15.65 -23.60 4.38
CA GLY A 480 -14.70 -23.64 3.29
C GLY A 480 -13.42 -22.82 3.52
N LEU A 481 -13.33 -22.07 4.61
CA LEU A 481 -12.18 -21.24 4.97
C LEU A 481 -11.68 -21.60 6.38
N GLU A 482 -11.54 -22.90 6.64
CA GLU A 482 -11.31 -23.45 7.97
C GLU A 482 -9.96 -23.04 8.59
N ASP A 483 -8.93 -22.88 7.78
CA ASP A 483 -7.59 -22.53 8.23
C ASP A 483 -6.71 -22.02 7.07
N VAL A 484 -5.44 -21.75 7.34
CA VAL A 484 -4.49 -21.24 6.34
C VAL A 484 -4.29 -22.17 5.13
N THR A 485 -4.73 -23.44 5.15
CA THR A 485 -4.68 -24.31 3.97
C THR A 485 -5.61 -23.84 2.85
N LYS A 486 -6.61 -23.01 3.19
CA LYS A 486 -7.69 -22.57 2.32
C LYS A 486 -7.44 -21.27 1.56
N TYR A 487 -6.25 -20.68 1.73
CA TYR A 487 -5.86 -19.51 0.93
C TYR A 487 -6.01 -19.74 -0.59
N PRO A 488 -5.56 -20.86 -1.20
CA PRO A 488 -5.73 -21.07 -2.64
C PRO A 488 -7.20 -21.15 -3.06
N ASP A 489 -8.06 -21.71 -2.20
CA ASP A 489 -9.50 -21.82 -2.45
C ASP A 489 -10.16 -20.43 -2.45
N LEU A 490 -9.77 -19.53 -1.53
CA LEU A 490 -10.28 -18.16 -1.50
C LEU A 490 -9.92 -17.40 -2.78
N ILE A 491 -8.69 -17.57 -3.27
CA ILE A 491 -8.27 -16.95 -4.53
C ILE A 491 -9.03 -17.57 -5.70
N ALA A 492 -9.31 -18.87 -5.68
CA ALA A 492 -10.12 -19.51 -6.71
C ALA A 492 -11.54 -18.91 -6.75
N GLU A 493 -12.14 -18.62 -5.59
CA GLU A 493 -13.45 -17.94 -5.51
C GLU A 493 -13.42 -16.53 -6.13
N LEU A 494 -12.37 -15.74 -5.88
CA LEU A 494 -12.21 -14.43 -6.55
C LEU A 494 -12.15 -14.58 -8.08
N LEU A 495 -11.42 -15.58 -8.57
CA LEU A 495 -11.31 -15.83 -10.00
C LEU A 495 -12.63 -16.34 -10.61
N LYS A 496 -13.46 -17.08 -9.85
CA LYS A 496 -14.83 -17.46 -10.24
C LYS A 496 -15.77 -16.27 -10.33
N LEU A 497 -15.59 -15.27 -9.46
CA LEU A 497 -16.30 -13.98 -9.51
C LEU A 497 -15.87 -13.08 -10.69
N GLY A 498 -14.86 -13.50 -11.46
CA GLY A 498 -14.39 -12.77 -12.65
C GLY A 498 -13.24 -11.82 -12.39
N VAL A 499 -12.62 -11.86 -11.19
CA VAL A 499 -11.39 -11.10 -10.91
C VAL A 499 -10.29 -11.58 -11.86
N SER A 500 -9.57 -10.64 -12.47
CA SER A 500 -8.47 -10.96 -13.38
C SER A 500 -7.30 -11.56 -12.59
N ASN A 501 -6.44 -12.36 -13.22
CA ASN A 501 -5.26 -12.88 -12.51
C ASN A 501 -4.31 -11.78 -12.02
N VAL A 502 -4.25 -10.67 -12.78
CA VAL A 502 -3.43 -9.51 -12.42
C VAL A 502 -4.00 -8.86 -11.17
N ASP A 503 -5.31 -8.69 -11.09
CA ASP A 503 -5.95 -8.09 -9.93
C ASP A 503 -5.93 -9.04 -8.72
N ALA A 504 -6.13 -10.34 -8.92
CA ALA A 504 -5.95 -11.32 -7.85
C ALA A 504 -4.52 -11.30 -7.29
N ALA A 505 -3.48 -11.16 -8.13
CA ALA A 505 -2.10 -11.00 -7.67
C ALA A 505 -1.89 -9.71 -6.86
N LYS A 506 -2.61 -8.62 -7.17
CA LYS A 506 -2.60 -7.41 -6.33
C LYS A 506 -3.22 -7.69 -4.97
N VAL A 507 -4.39 -8.32 -4.94
CA VAL A 507 -5.13 -8.66 -3.72
C VAL A 507 -4.34 -9.54 -2.79
N VAL A 508 -3.66 -10.59 -3.29
CA VAL A 508 -2.96 -11.54 -2.40
C VAL A 508 -1.83 -10.89 -1.59
N GLY A 509 -1.18 -9.85 -2.11
CA GLY A 509 -0.09 -9.20 -1.37
C GLY A 509 0.64 -8.09 -2.12
N GLY A 510 0.44 -7.97 -3.44
CA GLY A 510 1.05 -6.89 -4.23
C GLY A 510 0.67 -5.49 -3.72
N ASN A 511 -0.58 -5.29 -3.31
CA ASN A 511 -1.05 -4.02 -2.75
C ASN A 511 -0.43 -3.70 -1.40
N LEU A 512 -0.28 -4.69 -0.53
CA LEU A 512 0.35 -4.51 0.78
C LEU A 512 1.82 -4.11 0.63
N LEU A 513 2.56 -4.80 -0.26
CA LEU A 513 3.95 -4.44 -0.56
C LEU A 513 4.08 -3.03 -1.12
N ARG A 514 3.11 -2.58 -1.92
CA ARG A 514 3.04 -1.19 -2.41
C ARG A 514 2.82 -0.21 -1.26
N VAL A 515 1.81 -0.41 -0.43
CA VAL A 515 1.50 0.49 0.71
C VAL A 515 2.68 0.57 1.67
N TRP A 516 3.28 -0.58 2.00
CA TRP A 516 4.43 -0.64 2.88
C TRP A 516 5.62 0.17 2.32
N ARG A 517 5.91 0.04 1.03
CA ARG A 517 6.95 0.85 0.38
C ARG A 517 6.64 2.35 0.47
N GLU A 518 5.41 2.75 0.22
CA GLU A 518 5.01 4.17 0.28
C GLU A 518 5.11 4.74 1.71
N VAL A 519 4.82 3.92 2.73
CA VAL A 519 5.04 4.28 4.13
C VAL A 519 6.53 4.52 4.41
N ASP A 520 7.40 3.62 3.97
CA ASP A 520 8.86 3.77 4.13
C ASP A 520 9.40 4.99 3.36
N GLU A 521 8.86 5.29 2.18
CA GLU A 521 9.20 6.47 1.38
C GLU A 521 8.80 7.78 2.09
N VAL A 522 7.62 7.81 2.73
CA VAL A 522 7.18 8.96 3.54
C VAL A 522 8.07 9.13 4.77
N ALA A 523 8.41 8.04 5.47
CA ALA A 523 9.32 8.09 6.60
C ALA A 523 10.70 8.64 6.22
N ALA A 524 11.29 8.14 5.14
CA ALA A 524 12.57 8.61 4.62
C ALA A 524 12.50 10.10 4.26
N ARG A 525 11.40 10.55 3.62
CA ARG A 525 11.17 11.96 3.30
C ARG A 525 11.12 12.82 4.57
N LEU A 526 10.32 12.46 5.56
CA LEU A 526 10.16 13.23 6.80
C LEU A 526 11.49 13.32 7.58
N GLN A 527 12.21 12.21 7.70
CA GLN A 527 13.53 12.20 8.35
C GLN A 527 14.56 13.04 7.58
N SER A 528 14.56 13.00 6.25
CA SER A 528 15.47 13.82 5.43
C SER A 528 15.22 15.33 5.55
N LYS A 529 13.99 15.74 5.90
CA LYS A 529 13.64 17.13 6.20
C LYS A 529 14.09 17.58 7.60
N GLY A 530 14.57 16.64 8.44
CA GLY A 530 14.94 16.93 9.81
C GLY A 530 13.75 17.04 10.77
N GLU A 531 12.60 16.45 10.42
CA GLU A 531 11.45 16.39 11.33
C GLU A 531 11.86 15.71 12.65
N LEU A 532 11.58 16.37 13.77
CA LEU A 532 12.01 15.91 15.09
C LEU A 532 11.12 14.77 15.59
N PRO A 533 11.67 13.78 16.31
CA PRO A 533 10.87 12.76 16.97
C PRO A 533 9.89 13.34 17.99
N LEU A 534 8.72 12.71 18.14
CA LEU A 534 7.81 13.02 19.23
C LEU A 534 8.46 12.68 20.59
N GLU A 535 8.52 13.68 21.48
CA GLU A 535 9.04 13.54 22.84
C GLU A 535 7.91 13.31 23.85
N ASP A 536 8.12 12.35 24.75
CA ASP A 536 7.21 12.05 25.85
C ASP A 536 7.31 13.14 26.92
N VAL A 537 6.18 13.51 27.53
CA VAL A 537 6.16 14.42 28.68
C VAL A 537 6.42 13.59 29.94
N LEU A 538 7.63 13.72 30.48
CA LEU A 538 8.05 13.01 31.69
C LEU A 538 7.80 13.86 32.94
N PRO A 539 7.49 13.24 34.10
CA PRO A 539 7.45 13.96 35.36
C PRO A 539 8.84 14.53 35.70
N GLU A 540 8.88 15.73 36.30
CA GLU A 540 10.14 16.31 36.77
C GLU A 540 10.80 15.39 37.82
N LEU A 541 12.07 15.05 37.59
CA LEU A 541 12.87 14.36 38.59
C LEU A 541 13.17 15.33 39.74
N ARG A 542 12.50 15.14 40.88
CA ARG A 542 12.82 15.89 42.10
C ARG A 542 13.98 15.20 42.83
N PHE A 543 15.13 15.88 42.87
CA PHE A 543 16.34 15.40 43.55
C PHE A 543 16.16 15.15 45.06
N SER A 544 15.12 15.73 45.69
CA SER A 544 14.77 15.47 47.10
C SER A 544 14.47 13.99 47.36
N ASP A 545 13.83 13.33 46.40
CA ASP A 545 13.32 11.96 46.56
C ASP A 545 14.45 10.93 46.36
N VAL A 546 15.54 11.35 45.72
CA VAL A 546 16.76 10.54 45.50
C VAL A 546 17.71 10.64 46.69
N LEU A 547 17.73 11.79 47.40
CA LEU A 547 18.63 12.01 48.52
C LEU A 547 18.14 11.37 49.83
N GLU A 548 16.83 11.36 50.11
CA GLU A 548 16.30 10.67 51.30
C GLU A 548 16.64 9.17 51.32
N ALA A 549 16.64 8.50 50.15
CA ALA A 549 17.04 7.10 50.05
C ALA A 549 18.56 6.86 50.19
N SER A 550 19.40 7.88 49.97
CA SER A 550 20.86 7.75 49.94
C SER A 550 21.57 8.25 51.21
N PHE A 551 20.89 9.02 52.07
CA PHE A 551 21.45 9.52 53.33
C PHE A 551 20.98 8.77 54.59
N GLU A 552 20.03 7.83 54.48
CA GLU A 552 19.67 6.93 55.59
C GLU A 552 20.62 5.73 55.74
N THR A 553 21.63 5.56 54.87
CA THR A 553 22.59 4.43 54.90
C THR A 553 24.07 4.82 54.91
N VAL A 554 24.43 6.00 55.44
CA VAL A 554 25.84 6.35 55.71
C VAL A 554 26.08 6.67 57.17
#